data_AF-A0A2T3WA46-F1
#
_entry.id   AF-A0A2T3WA46-F1
#
_cell.length_a   1.000
_cell.length_b   1.000
_cell.length_c   1.000
_cell.angle_alpha   90.00
_cell.angle_beta   90.00
_cell.angle_gamma   90.00
#
_symmetry.space_group_name_H-M   'P 1'
#
loop_
_entity.id
_entity.type
_entity.pdbx_description
1 polymer ?
#
loop_
_entity_poly.entity_id
_entity_poly.type
_entity_poly.pdbx_seq_one_letter_code
_entity_poly.pdbx_strand_id
1 'polypeptide(L)'
;MTKYNKIVLASLVFALASTGYAQEGTNAATDELYRGLRAVGAGLALGLGAIGTGIAQARIGSSLVGAVAEDPSKAGSLLLYFLLPETLVIFGFLALFILN
;
A
#
# COMPACT_ATOMS: atom_id res chain seq x y z
N MET A 1 49.54 -26.32 19.69
CA MET A 1 48.07 -26.09 19.77
C MET A 1 47.37 -27.44 19.79
N THR A 2 47.06 -27.86 21.01
CA THR A 2 46.59 -29.18 21.45
C THR A 2 45.29 -29.59 20.76
N LYS A 3 45.19 -30.88 20.37
CA LYS A 3 44.14 -31.47 19.52
C LYS A 3 42.70 -31.13 19.92
N TYR A 4 42.47 -30.87 21.22
CA TYR A 4 41.20 -30.41 21.76
C TYR A 4 40.69 -29.09 21.17
N ASN A 5 41.57 -28.12 20.90
CA ASN A 5 41.16 -26.84 20.33
C ASN A 5 40.65 -27.01 18.89
N LYS A 6 41.19 -27.97 18.13
CA LYS A 6 40.71 -28.28 16.77
C LYS A 6 39.34 -28.95 16.76
N ILE A 7 39.06 -29.81 17.75
CA ILE A 7 37.76 -30.49 17.88
C ILE A 7 36.66 -29.50 18.30
N VAL A 8 36.95 -28.61 19.25
CA VAL A 8 36.02 -27.56 19.69
C VAL A 8 35.72 -26.58 18.56
N LEU A 9 36.74 -26.19 17.79
CA LEU A 9 36.55 -25.30 16.64
C LEU A 9 35.74 -25.99 15.53
N ALA A 10 35.96 -27.28 15.28
CA ALA A 10 35.20 -28.06 14.29
C ALA A 10 33.72 -28.21 14.69
N SER A 11 33.41 -28.45 15.97
CA SER A 11 32.03 -28.52 16.44
C SER A 11 31.31 -27.17 16.38
N LEU A 12 32.04 -26.08 16.65
CA LEU A 12 31.49 -24.73 16.56
C LEU A 12 31.18 -24.36 15.10
N VAL A 13 32.07 -24.69 14.17
CA VAL A 13 31.86 -24.48 12.73
C VAL A 13 30.71 -25.33 12.19
N PHE A 14 30.58 -26.59 12.63
CA PHE A 14 29.48 -27.46 12.23
C PHE A 14 28.12 -26.98 12.75
N ALA A 15 28.07 -26.43 13.98
CA ALA A 15 26.87 -25.83 14.55
C ALA A 15 26.47 -24.50 13.86
N LEU A 16 27.44 -23.71 13.37
CA LEU A 16 27.16 -22.53 12.55
C LEU A 16 26.77 -22.88 11.10
N ALA A 17 27.19 -24.03 10.57
CA ALA A 17 26.83 -24.46 9.22
C ALA A 17 25.38 -24.99 9.16
N SER A 18 24.85 -25.55 10.25
CA SER A 18 23.48 -26.07 10.31
C SER A 18 22.40 -24.98 10.42
N THR A 19 22.74 -23.78 10.92
CA THR A 19 21.80 -22.64 10.93
C THR A 19 21.48 -22.11 9.53
N GLY A 20 22.35 -22.35 8.53
CA GLY A 20 22.12 -22.02 7.13
C GLY A 20 20.94 -22.76 6.50
N TYR A 21 20.70 -24.02 6.89
CA TYR A 21 19.60 -24.84 6.35
C TYR A 21 18.26 -24.67 7.07
N ALA A 22 18.25 -24.12 8.29
CA ALA A 22 17.03 -23.78 9.03
C ALA A 22 16.45 -22.40 8.64
N GLN A 23 17.29 -21.52 8.08
CA GLN A 23 16.93 -20.15 7.75
C GLN A 23 16.12 -20.04 6.44
N GLU A 24 16.27 -20.98 5.51
CA GLU A 24 15.61 -20.95 4.20
C GLU A 24 14.07 -21.05 4.31
N GLY A 25 13.56 -21.83 5.27
CA GLY A 25 12.12 -21.95 5.55
C GLY A 25 11.51 -20.74 6.28
N THR A 26 12.32 -19.96 6.99
CA THR A 26 11.86 -18.74 7.68
C THR A 26 11.71 -17.57 6.70
N ASN A 27 12.61 -17.45 5.72
CA ASN A 27 12.58 -16.38 4.72
C ASN A 27 11.36 -16.46 3.79
N ALA A 28 10.96 -17.67 3.38
CA ALA A 28 9.77 -17.87 2.54
C ALA A 28 8.47 -17.49 3.27
N ALA A 29 8.36 -17.81 4.57
CA ALA A 29 7.21 -17.43 5.38
C ALA A 29 7.16 -15.90 5.63
N THR A 30 8.31 -15.24 5.80
CA THR A 30 8.36 -13.79 5.95
C THR A 30 8.00 -13.05 4.66
N ASP A 31 8.42 -13.55 3.48
CA ASP A 31 8.10 -12.94 2.19
C ASP A 31 6.59 -12.96 1.88
N GLU A 32 5.92 -14.07 2.17
CA GLU A 32 4.46 -14.17 2.04
C GLU A 32 3.73 -13.21 3.01
N LEU A 33 4.24 -13.07 4.23
CA LEU A 33 3.70 -12.12 5.21
C LEU A 33 3.87 -10.66 4.74
N TYR A 34 5.03 -10.32 4.16
CA TYR A 34 5.25 -8.99 3.57
C TYR A 34 4.36 -8.72 2.36
N ARG A 35 4.13 -9.71 1.49
CA ARG A 35 3.16 -9.60 0.39
C ARG A 35 1.74 -9.35 0.89
N GLY A 36 1.30 -10.09 1.92
CA GLY A 36 -0.01 -9.92 2.53
C GLY A 36 -0.19 -8.53 3.13
N LEU A 37 0.81 -8.05 3.88
CA LEU A 37 0.75 -6.73 4.52
C LEU A 37 0.77 -5.59 3.49
N ARG A 38 1.54 -5.74 2.40
CA ARG A 38 1.54 -4.82 1.26
C ARG A 38 0.17 -4.73 0.59
N ALA A 39 -0.47 -5.87 0.34
CA ALA A 39 -1.82 -5.91 -0.26
C ALA A 39 -2.87 -5.22 0.62
N VAL A 40 -2.81 -5.44 1.94
CA VAL A 40 -3.69 -4.75 2.90
C VAL A 40 -3.43 -3.24 2.91
N GLY A 41 -2.16 -2.82 2.92
CA GLY A 41 -1.78 -1.41 2.85
C GLY A 41 -2.25 -0.73 1.56
N ALA A 42 -2.12 -1.40 0.43
CA ALA A 42 -2.58 -0.93 -0.87
C ALA A 42 -4.11 -0.75 -0.91
N GLY A 43 -4.86 -1.73 -0.40
CA GLY A 43 -6.32 -1.66 -0.29
C GLY A 43 -6.80 -0.54 0.63
N LEU A 44 -6.15 -0.34 1.77
CA LEU A 44 -6.46 0.76 2.70
C LEU A 44 -6.20 2.14 2.07
N ALA A 45 -5.08 2.31 1.37
CA ALA A 45 -4.75 3.58 0.72
C ALA A 45 -5.82 3.98 -0.32
N LEU A 46 -6.21 3.03 -1.20
CA LEU A 46 -7.28 3.28 -2.16
C LEU A 46 -8.64 3.48 -1.48
N GLY A 47 -9.00 2.61 -0.54
CA GLY A 47 -10.30 2.65 0.13
C GLY A 47 -10.55 3.98 0.87
N LEU A 48 -9.58 4.42 1.68
CA LEU A 48 -9.69 5.68 2.42
C LEU A 48 -9.67 6.89 1.48
N GLY A 49 -8.86 6.86 0.42
CA GLY A 49 -8.84 7.90 -0.62
C GLY A 49 -10.17 8.01 -1.36
N ALA A 50 -10.78 6.88 -1.71
CA ALA A 50 -12.08 6.82 -2.38
C ALA A 50 -13.22 7.36 -1.49
N ILE A 51 -13.22 7.00 -0.19
CA ILE A 51 -14.22 7.52 0.76
C ILE A 51 -14.11 9.05 0.89
N GLY A 52 -12.90 9.57 1.06
CA GLY A 52 -12.68 11.03 1.16
C GLY A 52 -13.13 11.77 -0.10
N THR A 53 -12.80 11.21 -1.28
CA THR A 53 -13.20 11.76 -2.58
C THR A 53 -14.71 11.77 -2.75
N GLY A 54 -15.38 10.66 -2.43
CA GLY A 54 -16.84 10.55 -2.54
C GLY A 54 -17.58 11.51 -1.62
N ILE A 55 -17.11 11.73 -0.39
CA ILE A 55 -17.69 12.72 0.53
C ILE A 55 -17.55 14.15 -0.02
N ALA A 56 -16.38 14.49 -0.58
CA ALA A 56 -16.16 15.78 -1.20
C ALA A 56 -17.08 15.99 -2.41
N GLN A 57 -17.16 15.01 -3.31
CA GLN A 57 -18.01 15.06 -4.50
C GLN A 57 -19.49 15.10 -4.16
N ALA A 58 -19.96 14.40 -3.12
CA ALA A 58 -21.37 14.46 -2.70
C ALA A 58 -21.80 15.89 -2.32
N ARG A 59 -20.92 16.65 -1.66
CA ARG A 59 -21.15 18.04 -1.27
C ARG A 59 -21.07 19.00 -2.46
N ILE A 60 -20.07 18.81 -3.33
CA ILE A 60 -19.91 19.66 -4.51
C ILE A 60 -21.06 19.41 -5.50
N GLY A 61 -21.45 18.15 -5.70
CA GLY A 61 -22.52 17.76 -6.61
C GLY A 61 -23.88 18.35 -6.23
N SER A 62 -24.23 18.35 -4.94
CA SER A 62 -25.51 18.96 -4.50
C SER A 62 -25.54 20.47 -4.71
N SER A 63 -24.43 21.17 -4.46
CA SER A 63 -24.31 22.60 -4.76
C SER A 63 -24.30 22.89 -6.26
N LEU A 64 -23.68 22.02 -7.06
CA LEU A 64 -23.56 22.17 -8.50
C LEU A 64 -24.92 22.07 -9.18
N VAL A 65 -25.75 21.10 -8.79
CA VAL A 65 -27.11 20.94 -9.36
C VAL A 65 -27.97 22.18 -9.09
N GLY A 66 -27.87 22.77 -7.90
CA GLY A 66 -28.55 24.03 -7.59
C GLY A 66 -28.07 25.21 -8.43
N ALA A 67 -26.74 25.36 -8.58
CA ALA A 67 -26.15 26.44 -9.37
C ALA A 67 -26.44 26.30 -10.89
N VAL A 68 -26.48 25.07 -11.41
CA VAL A 68 -26.86 24.80 -12.80
C VAL A 68 -28.33 25.07 -13.05
N ALA A 69 -29.20 24.88 -12.05
CA ALA A 69 -30.61 25.23 -12.16
C ALA A 69 -30.84 26.74 -12.26
N GLU A 70 -29.96 27.56 -11.67
CA GLU A 70 -30.01 29.03 -11.76
C GLU A 70 -29.45 29.55 -13.09
N ASP A 71 -28.28 29.05 -13.51
CA ASP A 71 -27.65 29.42 -14.78
C ASP A 71 -27.02 28.19 -15.48
N PRO A 72 -27.72 27.60 -16.47
CA PRO A 72 -27.22 26.42 -17.17
C PRO A 72 -25.98 26.70 -18.02
N SER A 73 -25.71 27.97 -18.38
CA SER A 73 -24.52 28.34 -19.14
C SER A 73 -23.22 28.09 -18.35
N LYS A 74 -23.31 28.04 -17.01
CA LYS A 74 -22.17 27.80 -16.12
C LYS A 74 -21.85 26.32 -15.88
N ALA A 75 -22.68 25.39 -16.39
CA ALA A 75 -22.53 23.96 -16.12
C ALA A 75 -21.13 23.42 -16.46
N GLY A 76 -20.54 23.84 -17.57
CA GLY A 76 -19.18 23.42 -17.96
C GLY A 76 -18.09 23.86 -16.99
N SER A 77 -18.17 25.10 -16.48
CA SER A 77 -17.21 25.61 -15.49
C SER A 77 -17.40 24.95 -14.12
N LEU A 78 -18.65 24.75 -13.72
CA LEU A 78 -18.98 24.07 -12.45
C LEU A 78 -18.53 22.61 -12.45
N LEU A 79 -18.66 21.90 -13.59
CA LEU A 79 -18.17 20.53 -13.73
C LEU A 79 -16.66 20.43 -13.49
N LEU A 80 -15.87 21.42 -13.92
CA LEU A 80 -14.43 21.44 -13.65
C LEU A 80 -14.12 21.39 -12.15
N TYR A 81 -14.88 22.14 -11.34
CA TYR A 81 -14.74 22.11 -9.87
C TYR A 81 -15.18 20.78 -9.25
N PHE A 82 -16.15 20.08 -9.85
CA PHE A 82 -16.56 18.74 -9.43
C PHE A 82 -15.51 17.67 -9.71
N LEU A 83 -14.66 17.86 -10.72
CA LEU A 83 -13.60 16.94 -11.11
C LEU A 83 -12.30 17.12 -10.29
N LEU A 84 -12.08 18.28 -9.66
CA LEU A 84 -10.87 18.52 -8.85
C LEU A 84 -10.60 17.46 -7.75
N PRO A 85 -11.61 17.02 -6.97
CA PRO A 85 -11.43 16.00 -5.95
C PRO A 85 -11.01 14.64 -6.50
N GLU A 86 -11.24 14.33 -7.78
CA GLU A 86 -10.89 13.04 -8.41
C GLU A 86 -9.38 12.76 -8.31
N THR A 87 -8.55 13.80 -8.22
CA THR A 87 -7.11 13.66 -8.00
C THR A 87 -6.76 12.92 -6.71
N LEU A 88 -7.60 13.02 -5.67
CA LEU A 88 -7.38 12.35 -4.39
C LEU A 88 -7.52 10.83 -4.51
N VAL A 89 -8.55 10.35 -5.23
CA VAL A 89 -8.72 8.91 -5.46
C VAL A 89 -7.65 8.37 -6.39
N ILE A 90 -7.19 9.16 -7.37
CA ILE A 90 -6.09 8.78 -8.26
C ILE A 90 -4.78 8.57 -7.46
N PHE A 91 -4.49 9.40 -6.45
CA PHE A 91 -3.35 9.17 -5.57
C PHE A 91 -3.49 7.90 -4.72
N GLY A 92 -4.70 7.58 -4.25
CA GLY A 92 -4.98 6.30 -3.59
C GLY A 92 -4.82 5.10 -4.54
N PHE A 93 -5.23 5.25 -5.80
CA PHE A 93 -5.08 4.22 -6.84
C PHE A 93 -3.62 3.99 -7.21
N LEU A 94 -2.81 5.05 -7.27
CA LEU A 94 -1.37 4.96 -7.50
C LEU A 94 -0.67 4.05 -6.47
N ALA A 95 -1.13 4.03 -5.22
CA ALA A 95 -0.57 3.18 -4.18
C ALA A 95 -0.66 1.67 -4.53
N LEU A 96 -1.64 1.25 -5.34
CA LEU A 96 -1.73 -0.14 -5.81
C LEU A 96 -0.53 -0.53 -6.68
N PHE A 97 -0.01 0.39 -7.50
CA PHE A 97 1.13 0.10 -8.37
C PHE A 97 2.47 0.18 -7.64
N ILE A 98 2.53 0.96 -6.56
CA ILE A 98 3.76 1.14 -5.78
C ILE A 98 3.92 0.02 -4.75
N LEU A 99 2.82 -0.46 -4.15
CA LEU A 99 2.85 -1.47 -3.07
C LEU A 99 2.68 -2.91 -3.56
N ASN A 100 2.33 -3.14 -4.83
CA ASN A 100 2.22 -4.48 -5.43
C ASN A 100 3.59 -5.07 -5.76
#